data_AF-A0A7J7DKM6-F1
#
_entry.id   AF-A0A7J7DKM6-F1
#
_cell.length_a   1.000
_cell.length_b   1.000
_cell.length_c   1.000
_cell.angle_alpha   90.00
_cell.angle_beta   90.00
_cell.angle_gamma   90.00
#
_symmetry.space_group_name_H-M   'P 1'
#
loop_
_entity.id
_entity.type
_entity.pdbx_description
1 polymer ?
#
loop_
_entity_poly.entity_id
_entity_poly.type
_entity_poly.pdbx_seq_one_letter_code
_entity_poly.pdbx_strand_id
1 'polypeptide(L)'
;MASWNSTPLEVLYEIFGWLAFVSWSISFYPQVILNFRRRSVVGLNFDFVLLNLTKHSAYMIYNVCLYFSPVIQKQYYEKYGYGEMIPVAANDVAFSLHAVLLTAITLVQIAIFERGPQKISKISMAIVAAVWLFAGICFFIALPRHSWLWLISIFNSIQVFMTVIKYIPQAVMNFRRKSTDGFSIGNILLDFLGGMSSYGQMAMQSIDQNSWVNFYGNIGKTLLSLISIFFDLLFMCQHYILYPANKFQTTPKVSKDKVEPLIVPSEPLQSENV
;
A
#
# COMPACT_ATOMS: atom_id res chain seq x y z
N MET A 1 34.73 3.51 -1.06
CA MET A 1 33.26 3.45 -1.24
C MET A 1 32.89 4.54 -2.20
N ALA A 2 31.97 4.26 -3.13
CA ALA A 2 31.45 5.28 -4.02
C ALA A 2 30.81 6.42 -3.21
N SER A 3 31.03 7.65 -3.64
CA SER A 3 30.50 8.87 -3.05
C SER A 3 29.78 9.68 -4.12
N TRP A 4 28.87 10.56 -3.69
CA TRP A 4 28.18 11.48 -4.59
C TRP A 4 29.16 12.37 -5.35
N ASN A 5 28.93 12.52 -6.66
CA ASN A 5 29.69 13.42 -7.52
C ASN A 5 29.06 14.82 -7.56
N SER A 6 27.74 14.91 -7.37
CA SER A 6 26.94 16.13 -7.47
C SER A 6 26.06 16.34 -6.23
N THR A 7 26.40 17.35 -5.43
CA THR A 7 25.61 17.73 -4.24
C THR A 7 24.14 18.04 -4.57
N PRO A 8 23.79 18.73 -5.67
CA PRO A 8 22.38 18.91 -6.04
C PRO A 8 21.63 17.59 -6.28
N LEU A 9 22.27 16.58 -6.89
CA LEU A 9 21.64 15.27 -7.12
C LEU A 9 21.46 14.49 -5.82
N GLU A 10 22.42 14.56 -4.90
CA GLU A 10 22.32 14.00 -3.55
C GLU A 10 21.14 14.60 -2.78
N VAL A 11 20.98 15.93 -2.83
CA VAL A 11 19.86 16.62 -2.17
C VAL A 11 18.51 16.22 -2.79
N LEU A 12 18.41 16.16 -4.12
CA LEU A 12 17.19 15.71 -4.80
C LEU A 12 16.86 14.25 -4.49
N TYR A 13 17.88 13.38 -4.41
CA TYR A 13 17.73 11.99 -4.00
C TYR A 13 17.11 11.87 -2.60
N GLU A 14 17.61 12.62 -1.62
CA GLU A 14 17.06 12.63 -0.27
C GLU A 14 15.62 13.18 -0.24
N ILE A 15 15.36 14.29 -0.93
CA ILE A 15 14.02 14.89 -1.01
C ILE A 15 13.01 13.87 -1.59
N PHE A 16 13.35 13.23 -2.70
CA PHE A 16 12.46 12.25 -3.33
C PHE A 16 12.23 11.03 -2.44
N GLY A 17 13.27 10.54 -1.77
CA GLY A 17 13.14 9.39 -0.87
C GLY A 17 12.26 9.68 0.34
N TRP A 18 12.43 10.84 0.98
CA TRP A 18 11.59 11.24 2.11
C TRP A 18 10.16 11.62 1.70
N LEU A 19 9.98 12.20 0.52
CA LEU A 19 8.66 12.43 -0.05
C LEU A 19 7.93 11.09 -0.27
N ALA A 20 8.60 10.09 -0.85
CA ALA A 20 8.05 8.75 -1.01
C ALA A 20 7.64 8.12 0.33
N PHE A 21 8.52 8.21 1.33
CA PHE A 21 8.24 7.76 2.70
C PHE A 21 6.98 8.41 3.27
N VAL A 22 6.87 9.74 3.21
CA VAL A 22 5.74 10.49 3.78
C VAL A 22 4.44 10.16 3.04
N SER A 23 4.46 10.21 1.71
CA SER A 23 3.27 9.94 0.88
C SER A 23 2.70 8.55 1.16
N TRP A 24 3.54 7.52 1.17
CA TRP A 24 3.08 6.17 1.47
C TRP A 24 2.70 5.98 2.94
N SER A 25 3.44 6.55 3.89
CA SER A 25 3.16 6.37 5.32
C SER A 25 1.80 6.93 5.73
N ILE A 26 1.43 8.12 5.24
CA ILE A 26 0.14 8.75 5.54
C ILE A 26 -1.03 7.82 5.17
N SER A 27 -0.91 7.03 4.10
CA SER A 27 -1.97 6.14 3.63
C SER A 27 -2.39 5.04 4.63
N PHE A 28 -1.51 4.68 5.58
CA PHE A 28 -1.79 3.62 6.57
C PHE A 28 -2.69 4.11 7.73
N TYR A 29 -2.57 5.37 8.11
CA TYR A 29 -3.20 5.92 9.31
C TYR A 29 -4.73 5.95 9.28
N PRO A 30 -5.41 6.34 8.18
CA PRO A 30 -6.87 6.41 8.14
C PRO A 30 -7.54 5.11 8.58
N GLN A 31 -7.04 3.95 8.13
CA GLN A 31 -7.62 2.65 8.49
C GLN A 31 -7.38 2.31 9.97
N VAL A 32 -6.16 2.51 10.47
CA VAL A 32 -5.82 2.25 11.87
C VAL A 32 -6.67 3.11 12.82
N ILE A 33 -6.84 4.39 12.49
CA ILE A 33 -7.64 5.33 13.27
C ILE A 33 -9.13 4.96 13.20
N LEU A 34 -9.63 4.62 12.01
CA LEU A 34 -11.04 4.25 11.81
C LEU A 34 -11.42 3.01 12.63
N ASN A 35 -10.58 1.96 12.58
CA ASN A 35 -10.78 0.74 13.36
C ASN A 35 -10.83 1.05 14.87
N PHE A 36 -9.91 1.91 15.34
CA PHE A 36 -9.86 2.30 16.75
C PHE A 36 -11.09 3.11 17.18
N ARG A 37 -11.52 4.08 16.37
CA ARG A 37 -12.70 4.91 16.65
C ARG A 37 -13.99 4.09 16.66
N ARG A 38 -14.16 3.18 15.70
CA ARG A 38 -15.36 2.34 15.58
C ARG A 38 -15.36 1.15 16.55
N ARG A 39 -14.20 0.78 17.12
CA ARG A 39 -13.99 -0.46 17.87
C ARG A 39 -14.46 -1.72 17.10
N SER A 40 -14.43 -1.62 15.78
CA SER A 40 -14.94 -2.62 14.84
C SER A 40 -14.08 -2.62 13.58
N VAL A 41 -13.77 -3.80 13.08
CA VAL A 41 -13.06 -4.03 11.81
C VAL A 41 -13.99 -4.58 10.73
N VAL A 42 -15.31 -4.50 10.93
CA VAL A 42 -16.30 -4.91 9.93
C VAL A 42 -16.17 -4.04 8.67
N GLY A 43 -16.03 -4.70 7.52
CA GLY A 43 -15.76 -4.09 6.21
C GLY A 43 -14.29 -4.09 5.80
N LEU A 44 -13.35 -4.35 6.72
CA LEU A 44 -11.93 -4.50 6.40
C LEU A 44 -11.65 -5.90 5.84
N ASN A 45 -10.95 -5.99 4.71
CA ASN A 45 -10.56 -7.27 4.14
C ASN A 45 -9.35 -7.85 4.90
N PHE A 46 -9.56 -8.92 5.69
CA PHE A 46 -8.49 -9.52 6.51
C PHE A 46 -7.41 -10.20 5.69
N ASP A 47 -7.77 -10.76 4.53
CA ASP A 47 -6.82 -11.36 3.60
C ASP A 47 -5.85 -10.30 3.08
N PHE A 48 -6.38 -9.11 2.74
CA PHE A 48 -5.57 -7.99 2.29
C PHE A 48 -4.55 -7.57 3.36
N VAL A 49 -4.95 -7.49 4.62
CA VAL A 49 -4.03 -7.12 5.71
C VAL A 49 -2.95 -8.19 5.90
N LEU A 50 -3.33 -9.48 5.88
CA LEU A 50 -2.37 -10.59 6.05
C LEU A 50 -1.35 -10.66 4.89
N LEU A 51 -1.82 -10.53 3.64
CA LEU A 51 -0.96 -10.52 2.46
C LEU A 51 -0.03 -9.30 2.46
N ASN A 52 -0.51 -8.12 2.88
CA ASN A 52 0.33 -6.94 3.04
C ASN A 52 1.39 -7.11 4.12
N LEU A 53 1.10 -7.78 5.25
CA LEU A 53 2.12 -8.05 6.25
C LEU A 53 3.26 -8.85 5.62
N THR A 54 2.94 -9.93 4.90
CA THR A 54 3.96 -10.77 4.23
C THR A 54 4.79 -9.95 3.24
N LYS A 55 4.13 -9.13 2.40
CA LYS A 55 4.81 -8.23 1.45
C LYS A 55 5.77 -7.27 2.15
N HIS A 56 5.28 -6.55 3.16
CA HIS A 56 6.05 -5.52 3.87
C HIS A 56 7.18 -6.13 4.70
N SER A 57 6.97 -7.29 5.31
CA SER A 57 8.03 -8.02 6.02
C SER A 57 9.15 -8.46 5.07
N ALA A 58 8.82 -8.99 3.89
CA ALA A 58 9.82 -9.35 2.89
C ALA A 58 10.62 -8.12 2.41
N TYR A 59 9.93 -6.99 2.16
CA TYR A 59 10.60 -5.74 1.80
C TYR A 59 11.52 -5.21 2.92
N MET A 60 11.04 -5.26 4.16
CA MET A 60 11.80 -4.86 5.34
C MET A 60 13.05 -5.72 5.54
N ILE A 61 12.95 -7.05 5.40
CA ILE A 61 14.10 -7.95 5.49
C ILE A 61 15.15 -7.55 4.46
N TYR A 62 14.76 -7.33 3.20
CA TYR A 62 15.70 -6.90 2.16
C TYR A 62 16.39 -5.57 2.50
N ASN A 63 15.61 -4.53 2.83
CA ASN A 63 16.15 -3.20 3.09
C ASN A 63 17.05 -3.18 4.33
N VAL A 64 16.57 -3.72 5.46
CA VAL A 64 17.33 -3.74 6.72
C VAL A 64 18.63 -4.52 6.55
N CYS A 65 18.57 -5.72 5.95
CA CYS A 65 19.75 -6.54 5.78
C CYS A 65 20.78 -5.92 4.83
N LEU A 66 20.36 -5.38 3.67
CA LEU A 66 21.28 -4.75 2.72
C LEU A 66 21.84 -3.42 3.26
N TYR A 67 21.04 -2.66 4.01
CA TYR A 67 21.47 -1.38 4.56
C TYR A 67 22.44 -1.52 5.74
N PHE A 68 22.26 -2.49 6.63
CA PHE A 68 23.05 -2.60 7.86
C PHE A 68 24.15 -3.66 7.82
N SER A 69 24.03 -4.74 7.04
CA SER A 69 24.97 -5.86 7.11
C SER A 69 26.21 -5.63 6.23
N PRO A 70 27.41 -5.48 6.81
CA PRO A 70 28.63 -5.32 6.03
C PRO A 70 28.94 -6.55 5.17
N VAL A 71 28.53 -7.74 5.62
CA VAL A 71 28.72 -9.00 4.88
C VAL A 71 27.91 -8.99 3.58
N ILE A 72 26.66 -8.54 3.64
CA ILE A 72 25.78 -8.48 2.46
C ILE A 72 26.24 -7.36 1.52
N GLN A 73 26.62 -6.20 2.06
CA GLN A 73 27.18 -5.10 1.26
C GLN A 73 28.45 -5.54 0.54
N LYS A 74 29.34 -6.28 1.21
CA LYS A 74 30.52 -6.85 0.55
C LYS A 74 30.15 -7.74 -0.62
N GLN A 75 29.19 -8.65 -0.46
CA GLN A 75 28.70 -9.50 -1.55
C GLN A 75 28.06 -8.69 -2.69
N TYR A 76 27.39 -7.58 -2.36
CA TYR A 76 26.85 -6.67 -3.35
C TYR A 76 27.96 -6.05 -4.19
N TYR A 77 29.01 -5.53 -3.56
CA TYR A 77 30.15 -4.95 -4.26
C TYR A 77 30.96 -6.00 -5.06
N GLU A 78 31.09 -7.22 -4.54
CA GLU A 78 31.71 -8.34 -5.28
C GLU A 78 30.92 -8.68 -6.55
N LYS A 79 29.58 -8.53 -6.52
CA LYS A 79 28.70 -8.83 -7.66
C LYS A 79 28.62 -7.69 -8.68
N TYR A 80 28.49 -6.45 -8.22
CA TYR A 80 28.17 -5.30 -9.08
C TYR A 80 29.32 -4.28 -9.24
N GLY A 81 30.36 -4.38 -8.41
CA GLY A 81 31.53 -3.49 -8.43
C GLY A 81 31.62 -2.60 -7.19
N TYR A 82 32.86 -2.34 -6.76
CA TYR A 82 33.16 -1.48 -5.60
C TYR A 82 33.00 0.03 -5.86
N GLY A 83 32.88 0.41 -7.14
CA GLY A 83 32.54 1.77 -7.57
C GLY A 83 31.05 2.08 -7.53
N GLU A 84 30.22 1.10 -7.15
CA GLU A 84 28.77 1.26 -7.05
C GLU A 84 28.34 1.62 -5.64
N MET A 85 27.29 2.44 -5.50
CA MET A 85 26.63 2.71 -4.23
C MET A 85 25.60 1.61 -3.90
N ILE A 86 25.32 1.43 -2.61
CA ILE A 86 24.24 0.54 -2.16
C ILE A 86 22.88 1.14 -2.58
N PRO A 87 22.00 0.36 -3.23
CA PRO A 87 20.76 0.86 -3.83
C PRO A 87 19.59 0.91 -2.83
N VAL A 88 19.90 1.04 -1.54
CA VAL A 88 18.94 1.11 -0.43
C VAL A 88 19.28 2.30 0.45
N ALA A 89 18.30 3.17 0.66
CA ALA A 89 18.44 4.38 1.45
C ALA A 89 17.87 4.21 2.86
N ALA A 90 18.15 5.18 3.73
CA ALA A 90 17.54 5.25 5.07
C ALA A 90 16.00 5.36 5.01
N ASN A 91 15.46 6.12 4.05
CA ASN A 91 14.01 6.25 3.85
C ASN A 91 13.33 4.91 3.46
N ASP A 92 14.02 4.03 2.71
CA ASP A 92 13.50 2.70 2.36
C ASP A 92 13.37 1.81 3.60
N VAL A 93 14.38 1.86 4.47
CA VAL A 93 14.38 1.17 5.77
C VAL A 93 13.28 1.72 6.67
N ALA A 94 13.20 3.05 6.81
CA ALA A 94 12.19 3.71 7.62
C ALA A 94 10.76 3.36 7.14
N PHE A 95 10.52 3.43 5.83
CA PHE A 95 9.23 3.10 5.23
C PHE A 95 8.84 1.64 5.48
N SER A 96 9.76 0.71 5.21
CA SER A 96 9.46 -0.72 5.34
C SER A 96 9.20 -1.14 6.80
N LEU A 97 9.96 -0.61 7.77
CA LEU A 97 9.69 -0.80 9.20
C LEU A 97 8.33 -0.22 9.60
N HIS A 98 8.05 1.02 9.17
CA HIS A 98 6.79 1.69 9.46
C HIS A 98 5.59 0.89 8.91
N ALA A 99 5.68 0.44 7.66
CA ALA A 99 4.61 -0.33 7.02
C ALA A 99 4.35 -1.67 7.74
N VAL A 100 5.40 -2.38 8.16
CA VAL A 100 5.25 -3.62 8.97
C VAL A 100 4.58 -3.30 10.30
N LEU A 101 5.02 -2.25 11.01
CA LEU A 101 4.45 -1.85 12.29
C LEU A 101 2.95 -1.54 12.18
N LEU A 102 2.56 -0.67 11.24
CA LEU A 102 1.16 -0.25 11.07
C LEU A 102 0.26 -1.41 10.61
N THR A 103 0.80 -2.32 9.79
CA THR A 103 0.08 -3.52 9.37
C THR A 103 -0.08 -4.51 10.54
N ALA A 104 0.94 -4.68 11.37
CA ALA A 104 0.88 -5.50 12.58
C ALA A 104 -0.13 -4.94 13.59
N ILE A 105 -0.14 -3.62 13.81
CA ILE A 105 -1.17 -2.95 14.61
C ILE A 105 -2.57 -3.26 14.07
N THR A 106 -2.75 -3.19 12.74
CA THR A 106 -4.05 -3.51 12.11
C THR A 106 -4.45 -4.98 12.33
N LEU A 107 -3.49 -5.93 12.31
CA LEU A 107 -3.78 -7.33 12.63
C LEU A 107 -4.16 -7.53 14.10
N VAL A 108 -3.51 -6.81 15.02
CA VAL A 108 -3.90 -6.80 16.44
C VAL A 108 -5.32 -6.24 16.60
N GLN A 109 -5.67 -5.18 15.87
CA GLN A 109 -7.05 -4.67 15.86
C GLN A 109 -8.04 -5.72 15.34
N ILE A 110 -7.69 -6.49 14.31
CA ILE A 110 -8.53 -7.59 13.80
C ILE A 110 -8.73 -8.70 14.84
N ALA A 111 -7.74 -8.94 15.70
CA ALA A 111 -7.82 -9.95 16.76
C ALA A 111 -8.67 -9.50 17.95
N ILE A 112 -8.70 -8.20 18.26
CA ILE A 112 -9.33 -7.66 19.48
C ILE A 112 -10.72 -7.06 19.23
N PHE A 113 -10.93 -6.38 18.10
CA PHE A 113 -12.17 -5.65 17.83
C PHE A 113 -13.25 -6.52 17.20
N GLU A 114 -14.48 -5.99 17.16
CA GLU A 114 -15.62 -6.67 16.54
C GLU A 114 -15.35 -6.92 15.05
N ARG A 115 -15.37 -8.19 14.65
CA ARG A 115 -15.09 -8.63 13.27
C ARG A 115 -16.29 -9.20 12.53
N GLY A 116 -17.43 -9.35 13.20
CA GLY A 116 -18.61 -10.02 12.66
C GLY A 116 -18.29 -11.45 12.17
N PRO A 117 -18.91 -11.91 11.05
CA PRO A 117 -18.67 -13.25 10.50
C PRO A 117 -17.39 -13.35 9.65
N GLN A 118 -16.66 -12.24 9.44
CA GLN A 118 -15.49 -12.21 8.57
C GLN A 118 -14.35 -13.06 9.13
N LYS A 119 -13.69 -13.83 8.26
CA LYS A 119 -12.53 -14.67 8.59
C LYS A 119 -11.49 -14.55 7.49
N ILE A 120 -10.25 -14.83 7.83
CA ILE A 120 -9.18 -14.99 6.84
C ILE A 120 -9.50 -16.23 6.01
N SER A 121 -9.41 -16.11 4.68
CA SER A 121 -9.67 -17.22 3.78
C SER A 121 -8.55 -18.26 3.87
N LYS A 122 -8.93 -19.53 3.68
CA LYS A 122 -7.97 -20.65 3.64
C LYS A 122 -6.97 -20.48 2.50
N ILE A 123 -7.38 -19.84 1.39
CA ILE A 123 -6.52 -19.56 0.24
C ILE A 123 -5.42 -18.59 0.65
N SER A 124 -5.76 -17.47 1.30
CA SER A 124 -4.78 -16.48 1.76
C SER A 124 -3.83 -17.08 2.79
N MET A 125 -4.33 -17.91 3.72
CA MET A 125 -3.45 -18.66 4.63
C MET A 125 -2.51 -19.61 3.90
N ALA A 126 -3.00 -20.34 2.89
CA ALA A 126 -2.18 -21.25 2.09
C ALA A 126 -1.09 -20.50 1.30
N ILE A 127 -1.41 -19.35 0.70
CA ILE A 127 -0.44 -18.49 0.01
C ILE A 127 0.65 -18.05 0.97
N VAL A 128 0.28 -17.53 2.14
CA VAL A 128 1.25 -17.06 3.15
C VAL A 128 2.12 -18.21 3.65
N ALA A 129 1.53 -19.36 3.96
CA ALA A 129 2.26 -20.55 4.39
C ALA A 129 3.26 -21.01 3.30
N ALA A 130 2.84 -21.05 2.04
CA ALA A 130 3.69 -21.43 0.92
C ALA A 130 4.86 -20.45 0.72
N VAL A 131 4.61 -19.15 0.79
CA VAL A 131 5.63 -18.10 0.64
C VAL A 131 6.68 -18.20 1.74
N TRP A 132 6.26 -18.34 3.01
CA TRP A 132 7.20 -18.43 4.13
C TRP A 132 7.92 -19.77 4.21
N LEU A 133 7.26 -20.87 3.80
CA LEU A 133 7.92 -22.17 3.64
C LEU A 133 9.01 -22.09 2.56
N PHE A 134 8.70 -21.51 1.41
CA PHE A 134 9.67 -21.29 0.34
C PHE A 134 10.85 -20.43 0.81
N ALA A 135 10.59 -19.32 1.50
CA ALA A 135 11.63 -18.48 2.08
C ALA A 135 12.50 -19.25 3.10
N GLY A 136 11.89 -20.11 3.92
CA GLY A 136 12.60 -21.00 4.85
C GLY A 136 13.52 -22.01 4.13
N ILE A 137 13.04 -22.63 3.05
CA ILE A 137 13.86 -23.51 2.21
C ILE A 137 15.04 -22.73 1.62
N CYS A 138 14.81 -21.54 1.06
CA CYS A 138 15.87 -20.68 0.53
C CYS A 138 16.90 -20.31 1.61
N PHE A 139 16.46 -20.05 2.85
CA PHE A 139 17.37 -19.78 3.96
C PHE A 139 18.33 -20.96 4.21
N PHE A 140 17.81 -22.19 4.29
CA PHE A 140 18.64 -23.38 4.48
C PHE A 140 19.58 -23.67 3.28
N ILE A 141 19.19 -23.29 2.06
CA ILE A 141 20.07 -23.37 0.87
C ILE A 141 21.20 -22.34 0.95
N ALA A 142 20.90 -21.12 1.42
CA ALA A 142 21.86 -20.02 1.52
C ALA A 142 22.87 -20.21 2.64
N LEU A 143 22.46 -20.86 3.73
CA LEU A 143 23.24 -21.04 4.95
C LEU A 143 24.64 -21.66 4.72
N PRO A 144 24.80 -22.84 4.07
CA PRO A 144 26.12 -23.45 3.87
C PRO A 144 27.00 -22.70 2.86
N ARG A 145 26.41 -21.95 1.93
CA ARG A 145 27.14 -21.19 0.89
C ARG A 145 27.41 -19.74 1.29
N HIS A 146 26.92 -19.32 2.46
CA HIS A 146 26.90 -17.92 2.90
C HIS A 146 26.34 -16.96 1.83
N SER A 147 25.41 -17.40 0.97
CA SER A 147 24.90 -16.61 -0.15
C SER A 147 23.78 -15.65 0.29
N TRP A 148 24.11 -14.73 1.18
CA TRP A 148 23.16 -13.84 1.86
C TRP A 148 22.53 -12.81 0.92
N LEU A 149 23.31 -12.23 0.00
CA LEU A 149 22.77 -11.32 -1.02
C LEU A 149 21.70 -12.00 -1.86
N TRP A 150 21.96 -13.23 -2.32
CA TRP A 150 20.98 -14.02 -3.06
C TRP A 150 19.71 -14.25 -2.26
N LEU A 151 19.83 -14.63 -0.98
CA LEU A 151 18.69 -14.84 -0.11
C LEU A 151 17.82 -13.59 0.02
N ILE A 152 18.42 -12.43 0.28
CA ILE A 152 17.65 -11.19 0.40
C ILE A 152 17.03 -10.76 -0.94
N SER A 153 17.66 -11.07 -2.09
CA SER A 153 17.05 -10.88 -3.40
C SER A 153 15.79 -11.74 -3.60
N ILE A 154 15.69 -12.92 -2.96
CA ILE A 154 14.45 -13.70 -2.93
C ILE A 154 13.35 -12.93 -2.18
N PHE A 155 13.65 -12.37 -1.00
CA PHE A 155 12.68 -11.53 -0.28
C PHE A 155 12.25 -10.29 -1.09
N ASN A 156 13.19 -9.66 -1.79
CA ASN A 156 12.93 -8.57 -2.72
C ASN A 156 12.00 -8.98 -3.88
N SER A 157 12.08 -10.24 -4.34
CA SER A 157 11.19 -10.78 -5.37
C SER A 157 9.80 -11.12 -4.81
N ILE A 158 9.72 -11.67 -3.60
CA ILE A 158 8.46 -11.98 -2.91
C ILE A 158 7.59 -10.73 -2.80
N GLN A 159 8.14 -9.59 -2.37
CA GLN A 159 7.34 -8.37 -2.23
C GLN A 159 6.73 -7.89 -3.57
N VAL A 160 7.44 -8.05 -4.68
CA VAL A 160 6.95 -7.65 -6.01
C VAL A 160 5.80 -8.56 -6.42
N PHE A 161 5.97 -9.88 -6.27
CA PHE A 161 4.93 -10.85 -6.59
C PHE A 161 3.65 -10.61 -5.77
N MET A 162 3.80 -10.36 -4.47
CA MET A 162 2.67 -10.05 -3.58
C MET A 162 1.96 -8.74 -3.96
N THR A 163 2.70 -7.76 -4.51
CA THR A 163 2.15 -6.50 -5.01
C THR A 163 1.24 -6.73 -6.23
N VAL A 164 1.66 -7.57 -7.17
CA VAL A 164 0.87 -7.90 -8.36
C VAL A 164 -0.44 -8.60 -7.98
N ILE A 165 -0.37 -9.57 -7.06
CA ILE A 165 -1.55 -10.28 -6.54
C ILE A 165 -2.58 -9.30 -5.94
N LYS A 166 -2.13 -8.20 -5.34
CA LYS A 166 -2.98 -7.20 -4.69
C LYS A 166 -3.74 -6.33 -5.69
N TYR A 167 -3.06 -5.83 -6.72
CA TYR A 167 -3.64 -4.82 -7.60
C TYR A 167 -4.61 -5.39 -8.66
N ILE A 168 -4.32 -6.57 -9.21
CA ILE A 168 -5.12 -7.17 -10.28
C ILE A 168 -6.59 -7.36 -9.87
N PRO A 169 -6.92 -7.97 -8.72
CA PRO A 169 -8.31 -8.18 -8.33
C PRO A 169 -9.10 -6.87 -8.21
N GLN A 170 -8.47 -5.81 -7.71
CA GLN A 170 -9.10 -4.50 -7.57
C GLN A 170 -9.40 -3.88 -8.95
N ALA A 171 -8.45 -3.94 -9.88
CA ALA A 171 -8.64 -3.43 -11.24
C ALA A 171 -9.78 -4.16 -11.96
N VAL A 172 -9.84 -5.49 -11.82
CA VAL A 172 -10.91 -6.32 -12.38
C VAL A 172 -12.25 -6.03 -11.70
N MET A 173 -12.28 -5.84 -10.38
CA MET A 173 -13.52 -5.52 -9.65
C MET A 173 -14.11 -4.19 -10.10
N ASN A 174 -13.30 -3.14 -10.19
CA ASN A 174 -13.73 -1.83 -10.70
C ASN A 174 -14.29 -1.96 -12.13
N PHE A 175 -13.61 -2.71 -13.00
CA PHE A 175 -14.07 -2.95 -14.37
C PHE A 175 -15.38 -3.73 -14.44
N ARG A 176 -15.59 -4.72 -13.56
CA ARG A 176 -16.83 -5.52 -13.51
C ARG A 176 -18.01 -4.73 -12.93
N ARG A 177 -17.77 -3.93 -11.89
CA ARG A 177 -18.80 -3.11 -11.24
C ARG A 177 -19.16 -1.84 -12.02
N LYS A 178 -18.26 -1.38 -12.90
CA LYS A 178 -18.39 -0.09 -13.60
C LYS A 178 -18.56 1.09 -12.63
N SER A 179 -17.99 0.97 -11.43
CA SER A 179 -18.01 1.98 -10.36
C SER A 179 -16.75 1.83 -9.53
N THR A 180 -16.27 2.96 -9.01
CA THR A 180 -15.18 3.06 -8.03
C THR A 180 -15.68 3.50 -6.66
N ASP A 181 -16.98 3.40 -6.39
CA ASP A 181 -17.54 3.81 -5.10
C ASP A 181 -17.01 2.94 -3.96
N GLY A 182 -16.62 3.58 -2.85
CA GLY A 182 -15.96 2.93 -1.71
C GLY A 182 -14.45 2.72 -1.89
N PHE A 183 -13.87 3.14 -3.02
CA PHE A 183 -12.43 3.12 -3.27
C PHE A 183 -11.83 4.51 -2.99
N SER A 184 -10.87 4.59 -2.05
CA SER A 184 -10.25 5.86 -1.67
C SER A 184 -9.29 6.34 -2.74
N ILE A 185 -9.76 7.21 -3.64
CA ILE A 185 -8.91 7.79 -4.70
C ILE A 185 -7.75 8.61 -4.11
N GLY A 186 -7.95 9.25 -2.95
CA GLY A 186 -6.88 9.98 -2.26
C GLY A 186 -5.70 9.10 -1.89
N ASN A 187 -5.93 7.84 -1.49
CA ASN A 187 -4.85 6.90 -1.23
C ASN A 187 -4.09 6.53 -2.50
N ILE A 188 -4.78 6.45 -3.64
CA ILE A 188 -4.14 6.16 -4.94
C ILE A 188 -3.29 7.33 -5.42
N LEU A 189 -3.73 8.57 -5.21
CA LEU A 189 -2.92 9.74 -5.52
C LEU A 189 -1.65 9.81 -4.67
N LEU A 190 -1.74 9.43 -3.39
CA LEU A 190 -0.58 9.31 -2.51
C LEU A 190 0.34 8.14 -2.91
N ASP A 191 -0.23 6.99 -3.31
CA ASP A 191 0.53 5.84 -3.81
C ASP A 191 1.30 6.20 -5.08
N PHE A 192 0.64 6.91 -6.01
CA PHE A 192 1.23 7.41 -7.25
C PHE A 192 2.39 8.40 -6.99
N LEU A 193 2.16 9.38 -6.11
CA LEU A 193 3.21 10.33 -5.72
C LEU A 193 4.40 9.62 -5.06
N GLY A 194 4.12 8.63 -4.21
CA GLY A 194 5.14 7.80 -3.58
C GLY A 194 5.94 6.99 -4.59
N GLY A 195 5.27 6.31 -5.53
CA GLY A 195 5.89 5.55 -6.60
C GLY A 195 6.74 6.40 -7.54
N MET A 196 6.23 7.56 -7.97
CA MET A 196 6.98 8.51 -8.77
C MET A 196 8.22 9.02 -8.04
N SER A 197 8.08 9.42 -6.77
CA SER A 197 9.20 9.94 -5.98
C SER A 197 10.24 8.84 -5.74
N SER A 198 9.82 7.61 -5.45
CA SER A 198 10.71 6.46 -5.28
C SER A 198 11.49 6.13 -6.55
N TYR A 199 10.84 6.19 -7.72
CA TYR A 199 11.51 6.02 -9.01
C TYR A 199 12.46 7.19 -9.30
N GLY A 200 12.05 8.42 -9.01
CA GLY A 200 12.86 9.62 -9.15
C GLY A 200 14.14 9.57 -8.30
N GLN A 201 14.03 9.12 -7.05
CA GLN A 201 15.17 8.85 -6.17
C GLN A 201 16.16 7.89 -6.85
N MET A 202 15.70 6.77 -7.39
CA MET A 202 16.59 5.82 -8.08
C MET A 202 17.25 6.43 -9.32
N ALA A 203 16.51 7.27 -10.06
CA ALA A 203 17.03 7.99 -11.20
C ALA A 203 18.14 8.98 -10.80
N MET A 204 17.99 9.74 -9.72
CA MET A 204 19.00 10.72 -9.28
C MET A 204 20.35 10.04 -9.00
N GLN A 205 20.35 8.92 -8.27
CA GLN A 205 21.56 8.16 -7.99
C GLN A 205 22.16 7.56 -9.27
N SER A 206 21.34 7.03 -10.18
CA SER A 206 21.82 6.43 -11.43
C SER A 206 22.47 7.47 -12.35
N ILE A 207 21.92 8.69 -12.38
CA ILE A 207 22.47 9.83 -13.12
C ILE A 207 23.81 10.26 -12.50
N ASP A 208 23.90 10.38 -11.18
CA ASP A 208 25.13 10.76 -10.48
C ASP A 208 26.28 9.75 -10.70
N GLN A 209 25.96 8.46 -10.67
CA GLN A 209 26.92 7.38 -10.87
C GLN A 209 27.23 7.08 -12.34
N ASN A 210 26.46 7.67 -13.28
CA ASN A 210 26.45 7.29 -14.69
C ASN A 210 26.34 5.75 -14.87
N SER A 211 25.51 5.11 -14.05
CA SER A 211 25.38 3.65 -13.95
C SER A 211 23.93 3.24 -13.71
N TRP A 212 23.49 2.18 -14.38
CA TRP A 212 22.16 1.59 -14.22
C TRP A 212 22.10 0.53 -13.12
N VAL A 213 23.22 0.24 -12.45
CA VAL A 213 23.32 -0.77 -11.38
C VAL A 213 22.29 -0.53 -10.29
N ASN A 214 21.98 0.72 -9.96
CA ASN A 214 20.96 1.01 -8.95
C ASN A 214 19.60 0.38 -9.28
N PHE A 215 19.17 0.42 -10.56
CA PHE A 215 17.89 -0.12 -10.99
C PHE A 215 17.80 -1.65 -10.91
N TYR A 216 18.79 -2.38 -11.42
CA TYR A 216 18.76 -3.85 -11.40
C TYR A 216 19.36 -4.46 -10.13
N GLY A 217 20.24 -3.72 -9.44
CA GLY A 217 20.78 -4.04 -8.12
C GLY A 217 19.70 -4.03 -7.05
N ASN A 218 18.67 -3.18 -7.20
CA ASN A 218 17.42 -3.22 -6.45
C ASN A 218 16.20 -3.33 -7.39
N ILE A 219 16.15 -4.44 -8.14
CA ILE A 219 15.07 -4.68 -9.11
C ILE A 219 13.68 -4.65 -8.48
N GLY A 220 13.54 -5.03 -7.21
CA GLY A 220 12.25 -5.02 -6.52
C GLY A 220 11.74 -3.63 -6.24
N LYS A 221 12.58 -2.66 -5.84
CA LYS A 221 12.17 -1.25 -5.72
C LYS A 221 11.78 -0.69 -7.10
N THR A 222 12.56 -0.99 -8.13
CA THR A 222 12.25 -0.61 -9.52
C THR A 222 10.88 -1.13 -9.97
N LEU A 223 10.64 -2.43 -9.85
CA LEU A 223 9.39 -3.07 -10.26
C LEU A 223 8.22 -2.61 -9.38
N LEU A 224 8.43 -2.45 -8.07
CA LEU A 224 7.41 -1.94 -7.16
C LEU A 224 6.92 -0.55 -7.61
N SER A 225 7.85 0.37 -7.87
CA SER A 225 7.51 1.72 -8.32
C SER A 225 6.80 1.72 -9.68
N LEU A 226 7.30 0.95 -10.65
CA LEU A 226 6.67 0.86 -11.99
C LEU A 226 5.28 0.22 -11.95
N ILE A 227 5.12 -0.87 -11.20
CA ILE A 227 3.83 -1.56 -11.03
C ILE A 227 2.84 -0.63 -10.32
N SER A 228 3.26 0.06 -9.26
CA SER A 228 2.42 1.04 -8.56
C SER A 228 1.95 2.13 -9.53
N ILE A 229 2.88 2.84 -10.17
CA ILE A 229 2.58 3.92 -11.12
C ILE A 229 1.61 3.43 -12.20
N PHE A 230 1.83 2.24 -12.78
CA PHE A 230 0.94 1.67 -13.79
C PHE A 230 -0.48 1.43 -13.27
N PHE A 231 -0.62 0.76 -12.12
CA PHE A 231 -1.95 0.49 -11.56
C PHE A 231 -2.64 1.75 -11.06
N ASP A 232 -1.90 2.71 -10.52
CA ASP A 232 -2.44 3.98 -10.05
C ASP A 232 -2.97 4.80 -11.22
N LEU A 233 -2.25 4.85 -12.35
CA LEU A 233 -2.76 5.43 -13.60
C LEU A 233 -4.02 4.73 -14.08
N LEU A 234 -4.03 3.39 -14.06
CA LEU A 234 -5.23 2.61 -14.42
C LEU A 234 -6.41 2.97 -13.51
N PHE A 235 -6.21 3.06 -12.20
CA PHE A 235 -7.25 3.42 -11.25
C PHE A 235 -7.73 4.87 -11.41
N MET A 236 -6.82 5.81 -11.65
CA MET A 236 -7.16 7.20 -11.97
C MET A 236 -7.98 7.29 -13.26
N CYS A 237 -7.63 6.54 -14.31
CA CYS A 237 -8.44 6.43 -15.52
C CYS A 237 -9.81 5.81 -15.24
N GLN A 238 -9.88 4.75 -14.43
CA GLN A 238 -11.16 4.14 -14.04
C GLN A 238 -12.05 5.13 -13.28
N HIS A 239 -11.49 5.92 -12.36
CA HIS A 239 -12.24 6.83 -11.51
C HIS A 239 -12.65 8.13 -12.21
N TYR A 240 -11.72 8.80 -12.89
CA TYR A 240 -11.97 10.13 -13.46
C TYR A 240 -12.49 10.11 -14.89
N ILE A 241 -12.18 9.06 -15.67
CA ILE A 241 -12.50 9.01 -17.11
C ILE A 241 -13.63 8.01 -17.39
N LEU A 242 -13.48 6.75 -16.93
CA LEU A 242 -14.41 5.68 -17.31
C LEU A 242 -15.67 5.62 -16.44
N TYR A 243 -15.54 5.78 -15.13
CA TYR A 243 -16.62 5.68 -14.15
C TYR A 243 -16.73 6.93 -13.27
N PRO A 244 -16.79 8.15 -13.87
CA PRO A 244 -16.98 9.35 -13.09
C PRO A 244 -18.27 9.23 -12.30
N ALA A 245 -18.22 9.60 -11.02
CA ALA A 245 -19.41 9.65 -10.19
C ALA A 245 -20.46 10.49 -10.91
N ASN A 246 -21.58 9.86 -11.28
CA ASN A 246 -22.69 10.57 -11.91
C ASN A 246 -23.08 11.72 -10.97
N LYS A 247 -22.89 12.97 -11.41
CA LYS A 247 -23.42 14.19 -10.74
C LYS A 247 -24.96 14.24 -10.79
N PHE A 248 -25.64 13.10 -10.84
CA PHE A 248 -27.09 12.97 -10.87
C PHE A 248 -27.55 12.18 -9.66
N GLN A 249 -27.67 12.87 -8.52
CA GLN A 249 -28.81 12.78 -7.58
C GLN A 249 -28.60 13.70 -6.37
N THR A 250 -28.71 15.01 -6.61
CA THR A 250 -29.31 15.94 -5.64
C THR A 250 -30.35 16.76 -6.38
N THR A 251 -31.39 16.08 -6.86
CA THR A 251 -32.71 16.69 -6.95
C THR A 251 -33.54 16.04 -5.85
N PRO A 252 -33.88 16.74 -4.75
CA PRO A 252 -34.96 16.28 -3.90
C PRO A 252 -36.26 16.44 -4.71
N LYS A 253 -36.72 15.36 -5.35
CA LYS A 253 -38.12 15.23 -5.78
C LYS A 253 -38.92 14.75 -4.56
N VAL A 254 -39.32 15.69 -3.69
CA VAL A 254 -40.63 16.38 -3.61
C VAL A 254 -41.62 15.57 -2.78
N SER A 255 -42.01 16.13 -1.63
CA SER A 255 -43.38 16.02 -1.13
C SER A 255 -43.92 17.43 -0.85
N LYS A 256 -44.28 18.15 -1.91
CA LYS A 256 -45.31 19.18 -1.83
C LYS A 256 -46.48 18.64 -2.65
N ASP A 257 -47.45 18.07 -1.94
CA ASP A 257 -48.87 18.40 -2.08
C ASP A 257 -49.72 17.46 -1.23
N LYS A 258 -50.06 17.94 -0.03
CA LYS A 258 -51.42 17.97 0.53
C LYS A 258 -51.35 18.76 1.83
N VAL A 259 -51.38 20.09 1.69
CA VAL A 259 -51.76 20.98 2.79
C VAL A 259 -53.29 21.02 2.75
N GLU A 260 -53.94 20.28 3.63
CA GLU A 260 -55.31 20.58 4.03
C GLU A 260 -55.29 21.84 4.91
N PRO A 261 -56.11 22.86 4.62
CA PRO A 261 -56.18 24.05 5.45
C PRO A 261 -57.03 23.74 6.70
N LEU A 262 -56.36 23.67 7.85
CA LEU A 262 -57.00 23.84 9.15
C LEU A 262 -57.34 25.33 9.32
N ILE A 263 -58.64 25.65 9.43
CA ILE A 263 -59.27 26.62 10.35
C ILE A 263 -60.77 26.70 9.97
N VAL A 264 -61.68 26.36 10.90
CA VAL A 264 -62.73 27.25 11.45
C VAL A 264 -63.14 26.73 12.86
N PRO A 265 -63.41 27.60 13.87
CA PRO A 265 -63.75 27.24 15.25
C PRO A 265 -65.27 27.33 15.60
N SER A 266 -65.61 26.88 16.83
CA SER A 266 -66.84 27.10 17.64
C SER A 266 -68.16 26.44 17.15
N GLU A 267 -68.99 25.74 17.93
CA GLU A 267 -69.52 25.89 19.31
C GLU A 267 -69.96 24.53 19.94
N PRO A 268 -70.23 24.48 21.26
CA PRO A 268 -70.74 23.29 21.95
C PRO A 268 -72.28 23.30 22.03
N LEU A 269 -72.94 22.14 21.96
CA LEU A 269 -74.29 21.98 22.52
C LEU A 269 -74.57 20.52 22.95
N GLN A 270 -75.15 20.46 24.14
CA GLN A 270 -75.47 19.31 24.98
C GLN A 270 -76.60 18.43 24.41
N SER A 271 -76.91 17.39 25.21
CA SER A 271 -78.20 16.71 25.38
C SER A 271 -78.44 15.53 24.43
N GLU A 272 -79.06 14.41 24.81
CA GLU A 272 -79.39 13.71 26.07
C GLU A 272 -80.20 12.47 25.59
N ASN A 273 -80.20 11.37 26.35
CA ASN A 273 -81.21 10.29 26.33
C ASN A 273 -81.18 9.35 25.10
N VAL A 274 -81.23 8.01 25.19
CA VAL A 274 -81.77 7.04 26.17
C VAL A 274 -80.88 5.80 26.19
#